data_AF-A0A0R2PS66-F1
#
_entry.id   AF-A0A0R2PS66-F1
#
_cell.length_a   1.000
_cell.length_b   1.000
_cell.length_c   1.000
_cell.angle_alpha   90.00
_cell.angle_beta   90.00
_cell.angle_gamma   90.00
#
_symmetry.space_group_name_H-M   'P 1'
#
loop_
_entity.id
_entity.type
_entity.pdbx_description
1 polymer ?
#
loop_
_entity_poly.entity_id
_entity_poly.type
_entity_poly.pdbx_seq_one_letter_code
_entity_poly.pdbx_strand_id
1 'polypeptide(L)'
;MKAAHYITLILWAFGIVNLFEPFNGPLFYISSAIFYLLLIAHVVECFVYRDKILKSKDSPLVAFSMTLLFGVIYLGSLKDS
;
A
#
# COMPACT_ATOMS: atom_id res chain seq x y z
N MET A 1 8.04 13.53 -2.84
CA MET A 1 8.78 12.40 -2.22
C MET A 1 8.21 12.05 -0.84
N LYS A 2 8.34 12.90 0.19
CA LYS A 2 7.82 12.58 1.55
C LYS A 2 6.30 12.70 1.72
N ALA A 3 5.67 13.71 1.10
CA ALA A 3 4.24 13.95 1.24
C ALA A 3 3.37 12.75 0.78
N ALA A 4 3.74 12.12 -0.34
CA ALA A 4 3.02 10.96 -0.85
C ALA A 4 3.05 9.77 0.14
N HIS A 5 4.20 9.48 0.76
CA HIS A 5 4.30 8.43 1.78
C HIS A 5 3.37 8.70 2.98
N TYR A 6 3.36 9.94 3.47
CA TYR A 6 2.47 10.32 4.57
C TYR A 6 0.99 10.21 4.17
N ILE A 7 0.63 10.62 2.96
CA ILE A 7 -0.74 10.48 2.45
C ILE A 7 -1.15 9.01 2.40
N THR A 8 -0.32 8.14 1.81
CA THR A 8 -0.62 6.70 1.72
C THR A 8 -0.78 6.06 3.09
N LEU A 9 0.08 6.42 4.06
CA LEU A 9 -0.03 5.94 5.44
C LEU A 9 -1.29 6.44 6.14
N ILE A 10 -1.70 7.70 5.92
CA ILE A 10 -2.94 8.24 6.47
C ILE A 10 -4.16 7.50 5.89
N LEU A 11 -4.15 7.22 4.58
CA LEU A 11 -5.23 6.45 3.94
C LEU A 11 -5.31 5.02 4.46
N TRP A 12 -4.15 4.36 4.65
CA TRP A 12 -4.08 3.06 5.32
C TRP A 12 -4.63 3.13 6.74
N ALA A 13 -4.18 4.09 7.55
CA ALA A 13 -4.64 4.25 8.93
C ALA A 13 -6.16 4.48 8.98
N PHE A 14 -6.69 5.32 8.10
CA PHE A 14 -8.12 5.60 8.02
C PHE A 14 -8.96 4.35 7.70
N GLY A 15 -8.50 3.56 6.74
CA GLY A 15 -9.12 2.29 6.38
C GLY A 15 -9.02 1.22 7.47
N ILE A 16 -7.85 1.12 8.11
CA ILE A 16 -7.59 0.16 9.21
C ILE A 16 -8.45 0.49 10.42
N VAL A 17 -8.53 1.76 10.83
CA VAL A 17 -9.39 2.17 11.95
C VAL A 17 -10.84 1.78 11.67
N ASN A 18 -11.35 2.03 10.46
CA ASN A 18 -12.70 1.60 10.08
C ASN A 18 -12.91 0.06 10.08
N LEU A 19 -11.84 -0.73 10.00
CA LEU A 19 -11.89 -2.18 10.00
C LEU A 19 -12.01 -2.75 11.42
N PHE A 20 -11.35 -2.12 12.40
CA PHE A 20 -11.41 -2.50 13.82
C PHE A 20 -12.52 -1.78 14.59
N GLU A 21 -12.77 -0.52 14.26
CA GLU A 21 -13.79 0.35 14.84
C GLU A 21 -14.58 1.00 13.69
N PRO A 22 -15.61 0.30 13.17
CA PRO A 22 -16.38 0.77 12.03
C PRO A 22 -16.98 2.15 12.27
N PHE A 23 -16.71 3.06 11.35
CA PHE A 23 -17.38 4.35 11.34
C PHE A 23 -18.87 4.18 11.02
N ASN A 24 -19.66 5.21 11.32
CA ASN A 24 -21.09 5.18 11.04
C ASN A 24 -21.45 5.97 9.77
N GLY A 25 -22.50 5.51 9.07
CA GLY A 25 -23.08 6.22 7.93
C GLY A 25 -22.16 6.27 6.70
N PRO A 26 -22.19 7.37 5.91
CA PRO A 26 -21.42 7.48 4.67
C PRO A 26 -19.91 7.29 4.84
N LEU A 27 -19.37 7.67 6.01
CA LEU A 27 -17.93 7.59 6.30
C LEU A 27 -17.42 6.14 6.28
N PHE A 28 -18.26 5.18 6.67
CA PHE A 28 -17.97 3.75 6.60
C PHE A 28 -17.67 3.30 5.18
N TYR A 29 -18.57 3.63 4.25
CA TYR A 29 -18.46 3.23 2.85
C TYR A 29 -17.28 3.90 2.16
N ILE A 30 -17.04 5.18 2.47
CA ILE A 30 -15.90 5.93 1.92
C ILE A 30 -14.59 5.32 2.42
N SER A 31 -14.45 5.10 3.73
CA SER A 31 -13.25 4.51 4.31
C SER A 31 -12.99 3.09 3.79
N SER A 32 -14.05 2.27 3.73
CA SER A 32 -13.95 0.90 3.18
C SER A 32 -13.56 0.91 1.70
N ALA A 33 -14.16 1.79 0.90
CA ALA A 33 -13.82 1.92 -0.52
C ALA A 33 -12.35 2.32 -0.71
N ILE A 34 -11.87 3.33 0.05
CA ILE A 34 -10.47 3.74 0.03
C ILE A 34 -9.55 2.58 0.40
N PHE A 35 -9.86 1.86 1.49
CA PHE A 35 -9.07 0.73 1.95
C PHE A 35 -8.97 -0.37 0.91
N TYR A 36 -10.10 -0.84 0.38
CA TYR A 36 -10.10 -1.94 -0.58
C TYR A 36 -9.52 -1.53 -1.93
N LEU A 37 -9.74 -0.31 -2.41
CA LEU A 37 -9.10 0.19 -3.63
C LEU A 37 -7.58 0.24 -3.47
N LEU A 38 -7.09 0.75 -2.33
CA LEU A 38 -5.66 0.83 -2.03
C LEU A 38 -5.04 -0.56 -1.91
N LEU A 39 -5.69 -1.46 -1.17
CA LEU A 39 -5.25 -2.85 -1.00
C LEU A 39 -5.19 -3.58 -2.34
N ILE A 40 -6.25 -3.50 -3.16
CA ILE A 40 -6.28 -4.16 -4.47
C ILE A 40 -5.20 -3.60 -5.39
N ALA A 41 -5.04 -2.27 -5.45
CA ALA A 41 -4.01 -1.65 -6.27
C ALA A 41 -2.61 -2.13 -5.88
N HIS A 42 -2.27 -2.09 -4.59
CA HIS A 42 -0.95 -2.52 -4.13
C HIS A 42 -0.73 -4.04 -4.25
N VAL A 43 -1.77 -4.86 -4.10
CA VAL A 43 -1.69 -6.30 -4.36
C VAL A 43 -1.42 -6.55 -5.84
N VAL A 44 -2.13 -5.87 -6.75
CA VAL A 44 -1.87 -5.95 -8.19
C VAL A 44 -0.43 -5.52 -8.51
N GLU A 45 0.06 -4.44 -7.90
CA GLU A 45 1.46 -4.01 -8.05
C GLU A 45 2.45 -5.06 -7.54
N CYS A 46 2.18 -5.70 -6.41
CA CYS A 46 2.99 -6.82 -5.92
C CYS A 46 3.05 -7.97 -6.94
N PHE A 47 1.94 -8.30 -7.59
CA PHE A 47 1.89 -9.35 -8.61
C PHE A 47 2.61 -8.96 -9.90
N VAL A 48 2.33 -7.76 -10.43
CA VAL A 48 2.91 -7.25 -11.69
C VAL A 48 4.43 -7.06 -11.57
N TYR A 49 4.89 -6.53 -10.43
CA TYR A 49 6.30 -6.23 -10.20
C TYR A 49 7.03 -7.31 -9.39
N ARG A 50 6.41 -8.48 -9.20
CA ARG A 50 6.96 -9.62 -8.44
C ARG A 50 8.41 -9.94 -8.80
N ASP A 51 8.71 -10.01 -10.10
CA ASP A 51 10.06 -10.36 -10.55
C ASP A 51 11.09 -9.27 -10.21
N LYS A 52 10.68 -7.99 -10.18
CA LYS A 52 11.52 -6.88 -9.75
C LYS A 52 11.74 -6.90 -8.24
N ILE A 53 10.68 -7.18 -7.47
CA ILE A 53 10.70 -7.29 -6.00
C ILE A 53 11.61 -8.45 -5.56
N LEU A 54 11.51 -9.61 -6.21
CA LEU A 54 12.32 -10.79 -5.89
C LEU A 54 13.81 -10.62 -6.24
N LYS A 55 14.13 -9.75 -7.19
CA LYS A 55 15.51 -9.40 -7.55
C LYS A 55 16.09 -8.25 -6.72
N SER A 56 15.29 -7.64 -5.85
CA SER A 56 15.77 -6.59 -4.96
C SER A 56 16.74 -7.16 -3.91
N LYS A 57 17.59 -6.29 -3.34
CA LYS A 57 18.53 -6.68 -2.27
C LYS A 57 17.84 -7.04 -0.96
N ASP A 58 16.61 -6.56 -0.78
CA ASP A 58 15.84 -6.80 0.43
C ASP A 58 15.26 -8.21 0.43
N SER A 59 15.01 -8.75 1.62
CA SER A 59 14.31 -10.04 1.74
C SER A 59 12.96 -9.94 1.02
N PRO A 60 12.54 -10.99 0.27
CA PRO A 60 11.27 -10.99 -0.48
C PRO A 60 10.09 -10.47 0.35
N LEU A 61 9.95 -10.95 1.59
CA LEU A 61 8.86 -10.51 2.48
C LEU A 61 8.90 -9.01 2.79
N VAL A 62 10.10 -8.44 2.97
CA VAL A 62 10.26 -7.00 3.27
C VAL A 62 9.94 -6.19 2.03
N ALA A 63 10.45 -6.57 0.87
CA ALA A 63 10.21 -5.88 -0.39
C ALA A 63 8.72 -5.94 -0.80
N PHE A 64 8.05 -7.06 -0.55
CA PHE A 64 6.60 -7.19 -0.72
C PHE A 64 5.84 -6.31 0.27
N SER A 65 6.22 -6.28 1.54
CA SER A 65 5.56 -5.44 2.56
C SER A 65 5.70 -3.95 2.24
N MET A 66 6.88 -3.53 1.78
CA MET A 66 7.11 -2.15 1.38
C MET A 66 6.34 -1.76 0.11
N THR A 67 6.21 -2.69 -0.84
CA THR A 67 5.33 -2.50 -2.00
C THR A 67 3.85 -2.49 -1.57
N LEU A 68 3.45 -3.29 -0.58
CA LEU A 68 2.08 -3.28 -0.09
C LEU A 68 1.72 -2.00 0.68
N LEU A 69 2.69 -1.37 1.34
CA LEU A 69 2.46 -0.13 2.09
C LEU A 69 2.54 1.12 1.22
N PHE A 70 3.50 1.17 0.30
CA PHE A 70 3.83 2.38 -0.47
C PHE A 70 3.64 2.22 -1.97
N GLY A 71 3.39 1.01 -2.46
CA GLY A 71 3.12 0.73 -3.86
C GLY A 71 4.28 1.09 -4.79
N VAL A 72 3.92 1.66 -5.94
CA VAL A 72 4.85 2.23 -6.92
C VAL A 72 5.84 3.24 -6.34
N ILE A 73 5.53 3.89 -5.20
CA ILE A 73 6.45 4.85 -4.57
C ILE A 73 7.71 4.13 -4.09
N TYR A 74 7.58 2.93 -3.52
CA TYR A 74 8.73 2.10 -3.14
C TYR A 74 9.42 1.51 -4.37
N LEU A 75 8.66 1.03 -5.36
CA LEU A 75 9.21 0.47 -6.60
C LEU A 75 10.04 1.49 -7.41
N GLY A 76 9.64 2.77 -7.41
CA GLY A 76 10.41 3.85 -8.02
C GLY A 76 11.69 4.21 -7.25
N SER A 77 11.76 3.87 -5.96
CA SER A 77 12.96 4.00 -5.14
C SER A 77 13.92 2.82 -5.28
N LEU A 78 13.45 1.67 -5.79
CA LEU A 78 14.31 0.56 -6.18
C LEU A 78 15.12 1.00 -7.40
N LYS A 79 16.34 1.50 -7.15
CA LYS A 79 17.33 1.72 -8.20
C LYS A 79 17.52 0.40 -8.95
N ASP A 80 17.33 0.43 -10.26
CA ASP A 80 17.77 -0.64 -11.14
C ASP A 80 19.26 -0.84 -10.84
N SER A 81 19.58 -1.95 -10.15
CA SER A 81 20.95 -2.30 -9.75
C SER A 81 21.69 -2.92 -10.91
#